data_AF-A0A0J6VNM9-F1
#
_entry.id   AF-A0A0J6VNM9-F1
#
_cell.length_a   1.000
_cell.length_b   1.000
_cell.length_c   1.000
_cell.angle_alpha   90.00
_cell.angle_beta   90.00
_cell.angle_gamma   90.00
#
_symmetry.space_group_name_H-M   'P 1'
#
loop_
_entity.id
_entity.type
_entity.pdbx_description
1 polymer ?
#
loop_
_entity_poly.entity_id
_entity_poly.type
_entity_poly.pdbx_seq_one_letter_code
_entity_poly.pdbx_strand_id
1 'polypeptide(L)'
;MISALNDPHARGLLTRLSEYRNYWFRSPKTWLALGEYLRGLDREVTIWVGGSWTGREGFSAGIVCEHAGVEEWRVVVHDTNSVYDNESAGVDRLSA
;
A
#
# COMPACT_ATOMS: atom_id res chain seq x y z
N MET A 1 19.61 -15.82 -9.06
CA MET A 1 18.54 -15.58 -8.07
C MET A 1 17.39 -14.69 -8.60
N ILE A 2 17.64 -13.81 -9.58
CA ILE A 2 16.61 -12.88 -10.15
C ILE A 2 15.66 -13.54 -11.18
N SER A 3 16.01 -14.71 -11.73
CA SER A 3 15.25 -15.33 -12.84
C SER A 3 13.91 -15.97 -12.44
N ALA A 4 13.75 -16.40 -11.19
CA ALA A 4 12.53 -17.10 -10.75
C ALA A 4 11.33 -16.16 -10.57
N LEU A 5 11.55 -14.87 -10.30
CA LEU A 5 10.47 -13.89 -10.11
C LEU A 5 9.83 -13.43 -11.44
N ASN A 6 10.43 -13.76 -12.58
CA ASN A 6 9.86 -13.52 -13.92
C ASN A 6 9.17 -14.74 -14.52
N ASP A 7 9.22 -15.89 -13.84
CA ASP A 7 8.52 -17.11 -14.25
C ASP A 7 7.04 -17.05 -13.83
N PRO A 8 6.08 -17.11 -14.79
CA PRO A 8 4.65 -17.13 -14.50
C PRO A 8 4.22 -18.27 -13.56
N HIS A 9 4.90 -19.42 -13.61
CA HIS A 9 4.60 -20.56 -12.73
C HIS A 9 5.01 -20.28 -11.29
N ALA A 10 6.18 -19.67 -11.08
CA ALA A 10 6.66 -19.27 -9.77
C ALA A 10 5.78 -18.15 -9.18
N ARG A 11 5.35 -17.18 -9.99
CA ARG A 11 4.36 -16.16 -9.57
C ARG A 11 3.04 -16.79 -9.16
N GLY A 12 2.51 -17.71 -9.96
CA GLY A 12 1.27 -18.43 -9.62
C GLY A 12 1.37 -19.26 -8.34
N LEU A 13 2.54 -19.84 -8.06
CA LEU A 13 2.81 -20.55 -6.80
C LEU A 13 2.84 -19.58 -5.61
N LEU A 14 3.60 -18.49 -5.70
CA LEU A 14 3.65 -17.45 -4.66
C LEU A 14 2.25 -16.91 -4.36
N THR A 15 1.43 -16.73 -5.41
CA THR A 15 0.02 -16.38 -5.25
C THR A 15 -0.68 -17.39 -4.35
N ARG A 16 -0.68 -18.67 -4.71
CA ARG A 16 -1.41 -19.69 -3.95
C ARG A 16 -0.90 -19.91 -2.53
N LEU A 17 0.37 -19.61 -2.26
CA LEU A 17 0.99 -19.81 -0.95
C LEU A 17 0.75 -18.65 0.03
N SER A 18 0.29 -17.49 -0.44
CA SER A 18 0.04 -16.37 0.46
C SER A 18 -1.42 -16.34 0.90
N GLU A 19 -1.68 -16.01 2.17
CA GLU A 19 -3.05 -15.80 2.66
C GLU A 19 -3.53 -14.38 2.34
N TYR A 20 -4.53 -14.28 1.45
CA TYR A 20 -5.09 -13.00 1.03
C TYR A 20 -6.33 -12.63 1.81
N ARG A 21 -6.14 -11.81 2.84
CA ARG A 21 -7.24 -11.11 3.50
C ARG A 21 -6.90 -9.63 3.58
N ASN A 22 -7.18 -8.93 2.47
CA ASN A 22 -7.03 -7.48 2.39
C ASN A 22 -8.40 -6.79 2.38
N TYR A 23 -8.60 -5.90 3.34
CA TYR A 23 -9.83 -5.14 3.54
C TYR A 23 -9.47 -3.68 3.74
N TRP A 24 -10.38 -2.79 3.35
CA TRP A 24 -10.30 -1.38 3.71
C TRP A 24 -10.13 -1.23 5.21
N PHE A 25 -9.13 -0.44 5.61
CA PHE A 25 -8.83 -0.17 7.01
C PHE A 25 -8.68 -1.43 7.89
N ARG A 26 -8.04 -2.49 7.36
CA ARG A 26 -7.73 -3.70 8.13
C ARG A 26 -6.97 -3.34 9.41
N SER A 27 -7.44 -3.83 10.55
CA SER A 27 -7.02 -3.38 11.89
C SER A 27 -7.38 -1.90 12.16
N PRO A 28 -8.68 -1.56 12.31
CA PRO A 28 -9.16 -0.18 12.42
C PRO A 28 -8.45 0.68 13.47
N LYS A 29 -8.08 0.08 14.61
CA LYS A 29 -7.37 0.78 15.70
C LYS A 29 -6.01 1.32 15.27
N THR A 30 -5.32 0.64 14.36
CA THR A 30 -4.02 1.07 13.83
C THR A 30 -4.17 2.35 13.01
N TRP A 31 -5.21 2.45 12.17
CA TRP A 31 -5.45 3.62 11.34
C TRP A 31 -5.82 4.85 12.17
N LEU A 32 -6.60 4.66 13.23
CA LEU A 32 -6.89 5.74 14.18
C LEU A 32 -5.62 6.24 14.86
N ALA A 33 -4.79 5.34 15.38
CA ALA A 33 -3.52 5.70 16.03
C ALA A 33 -2.55 6.40 15.05
N LEU A 34 -2.50 5.94 13.80
CA LEU A 34 -1.73 6.60 12.74
C LEU A 34 -2.24 8.02 12.49
N GLY A 35 -3.56 8.20 12.33
CA GLY A 35 -4.15 9.51 12.12
C GLY A 35 -3.82 10.51 13.24
N GLU A 36 -3.91 10.09 14.51
CA GLU A 36 -3.51 10.94 15.64
C GLU A 36 -2.03 11.31 15.60
N TYR A 37 -1.15 10.36 15.26
CA TYR A 37 0.27 10.63 15.13
C TYR A 37 0.56 11.63 14.01
N LEU A 38 -0.12 11.52 12.86
CA LEU A 38 0.12 12.36 11.70
C LEU A 38 -0.28 13.83 11.92
N ARG A 39 -1.36 14.11 12.68
CA ARG A 39 -1.80 15.48 12.98
C ARG A 39 -0.76 16.33 13.71
N GLY A 40 0.20 15.69 14.38
CA GLY A 40 1.28 16.37 15.11
C GLY A 40 2.53 16.62 14.27
N LEU A 41 2.53 16.26 12.98
CA LEU A 41 3.70 16.38 12.11
C LEU A 41 3.62 17.62 11.24
N ASP A 42 4.68 18.41 11.26
CA ASP A 42 4.91 19.56 10.37
C ASP A 42 6.09 19.27 9.43
N ARG A 43 5.94 18.18 8.66
CA ARG A 43 6.94 17.71 7.70
C ARG A 43 6.31 16.81 6.66
N GLU A 44 6.98 16.66 5.52
CA GLU A 44 6.62 15.66 4.52
C GLU A 44 6.55 14.26 5.14
N VAL A 45 5.49 13.51 4.80
CA VAL A 45 5.27 12.14 5.28
C VAL A 45 5.39 11.15 4.13
N THR A 46 6.27 10.16 4.29
CA THR A 46 6.28 8.98 3.42
C THR A 46 5.84 7.75 4.20
N ILE A 47 4.78 7.08 3.72
CA ILE A 47 4.30 5.80 4.26
C ILE A 47 4.69 4.67 3.31
N TRP A 48 5.37 3.67 3.84
CA TRP A 48 5.71 2.46 3.10
C TRP A 48 4.74 1.34 3.45
N VAL A 49 4.03 0.81 2.44
CA VAL A 49 3.04 -0.25 2.61
C VAL A 49 3.55 -1.51 1.92
N GLY A 50 4.00 -2.48 2.71
CA GLY A 50 4.44 -3.79 2.24
C GLY A 50 3.34 -4.84 2.33
N GLY A 51 3.24 -5.72 1.33
CA GLY A 51 2.23 -6.79 1.29
C GLY A 51 0.83 -6.28 0.94
N SER A 52 0.76 -5.25 0.11
CA SER A 52 -0.47 -4.50 -0.18
C SER A 52 -1.46 -5.23 -1.09
N TRP A 53 -1.00 -6.25 -1.80
CA TRP A 53 -1.76 -7.07 -2.73
C TRP A 53 -2.52 -6.26 -3.79
N THR A 54 -3.81 -5.98 -3.56
CA THR A 54 -4.66 -5.16 -4.45
C THR A 54 -4.59 -3.66 -4.17
N GLY A 55 -3.66 -3.20 -3.32
CA GLY A 55 -3.43 -1.78 -3.07
C GLY A 55 -4.32 -1.14 -2.01
N ARG A 56 -5.35 -1.83 -1.49
CA ARG A 56 -6.33 -1.27 -0.53
C ARG A 56 -5.69 -0.73 0.75
N GLU A 57 -4.63 -1.34 1.26
CA GLU A 57 -3.89 -0.78 2.41
C GLU A 57 -3.14 0.51 2.04
N GLY A 58 -2.58 0.57 0.83
CA GLY A 58 -1.98 1.80 0.28
C GLY A 58 -2.99 2.94 0.18
N PHE A 59 -4.17 2.67 -0.39
CA PHE A 59 -5.25 3.65 -0.46
C PHE A 59 -5.75 4.05 0.94
N SER A 60 -5.88 3.10 1.87
CA SER A 60 -6.27 3.39 3.25
C SER A 60 -5.27 4.34 3.93
N ALA A 61 -3.97 4.16 3.70
CA ALA A 61 -2.92 5.04 4.22
C ALA A 61 -3.03 6.47 3.65
N GLY A 62 -3.28 6.61 2.35
CA GLY A 62 -3.48 7.92 1.72
C GLY A 62 -4.70 8.66 2.29
N ILE A 63 -5.83 7.96 2.45
CA ILE A 63 -7.04 8.53 3.06
C ILE A 63 -6.77 9.03 4.49
N VAL A 64 -5.96 8.30 5.26
CA VAL A 64 -5.59 8.74 6.62
C VAL A 64 -4.69 9.97 6.61
N CYS A 65 -3.75 10.10 5.65
CA CYS A 65 -2.93 11.30 5.50
C CYS A 65 -3.78 12.53 5.18
N GLU A 66 -4.67 12.39 4.19
CA GLU A 66 -5.65 13.43 3.82
C GLU A 66 -6.52 13.84 5.01
N HIS A 67 -7.10 12.87 5.72
CA HIS A 67 -7.96 13.14 6.86
C HIS A 67 -7.22 13.73 8.07
N ALA A 68 -5.92 13.44 8.21
CA ALA A 68 -5.07 14.03 9.23
C ALA A 68 -4.61 15.47 8.87
N GLY A 69 -4.88 15.95 7.65
CA GLY A 69 -4.49 17.28 7.20
C GLY A 69 -3.00 17.42 6.94
N VAL A 70 -2.31 16.32 6.57
CA VAL A 70 -0.91 16.38 6.15
C VAL A 70 -0.84 17.04 4.78
N GLU A 71 -0.12 18.16 4.66
CA GLU A 71 -0.06 18.92 3.40
C GLU A 71 0.75 18.21 2.31
N GLU A 72 1.88 17.59 2.69
CA GLU A 72 2.75 16.86 1.77
C GLU A 72 2.91 15.41 2.20
N TRP A 73 2.34 14.47 1.43
CA TRP A 73 2.45 13.05 1.71
C TRP A 73 2.65 12.19 0.46
N ARG A 74 3.29 11.04 0.66
CA ARG A 74 3.47 10.00 -0.35
C ARG A 74 3.23 8.63 0.26
N VAL A 75 2.50 7.77 -0.46
CA VAL A 75 2.39 6.34 -0.14
C VAL A 75 3.16 5.53 -1.18
N VAL A 76 4.12 4.74 -0.70
CA VAL A 76 4.90 3.82 -1.53
C VAL A 76 4.42 2.41 -1.25
N VAL A 77 3.87 1.76 -2.28
CA VAL A 77 3.24 0.44 -2.17
C VAL A 77 4.14 -0.62 -2.78
N HIS A 78 4.36 -1.70 -2.04
CA HIS A 78 5.10 -2.87 -2.52
C HIS A 78 4.35 -4.16 -2.22
N ASP A 79 4.44 -5.10 -3.14
CA ASP A 79 4.09 -6.50 -2.92
C ASP A 79 5.10 -7.41 -3.60
N THR A 80 5.21 -8.64 -3.09
CA THR A 80 5.99 -9.70 -3.73
C THR A 80 5.25 -10.37 -4.89
N ASN A 81 3.94 -10.14 -4.99
CA ASN A 81 3.07 -10.76 -5.95
C ASN A 81 2.67 -9.76 -7.06
N SER A 82 3.38 -9.83 -8.18
CA SER A 82 3.23 -8.89 -9.30
C SER A 82 1.96 -9.10 -10.15
N VAL A 83 1.05 -9.99 -9.75
CA VAL A 83 -0.18 -10.26 -10.52
C VAL A 83 -1.09 -9.02 -10.57
N TYR A 84 -0.99 -8.13 -9.58
CA TYR A 84 -1.82 -6.94 -9.47
C TYR A 84 -1.07 -5.62 -9.71
N ASP A 85 0.24 -5.69 -9.97
CA ASP A 85 1.06 -4.49 -10.23
C ASP A 85 0.60 -3.75 -11.50
N ASN A 86 0.05 -4.47 -12.51
CA ASN A 86 -0.37 -3.86 -13.78
C ASN A 86 -1.80 -3.27 -13.78
N GLU A 87 -2.68 -3.65 -12.84
CA GLU A 87 -3.99 -3.01 -12.68
C GLU A 87 -3.95 -1.84 -11.68
N SER A 88 -2.97 -1.84 -10.79
CA SER A 88 -2.80 -0.81 -9.74
C SER A 88 -1.85 0.33 -10.16
N ALA A 89 -1.02 0.14 -11.18
CA ALA A 89 -0.07 1.13 -11.68
C ALA A 89 -0.70 2.26 -12.52
N GLY A 90 -2.03 2.31 -12.63
CA GLY A 90 -2.77 3.45 -13.20
C GLY A 90 -2.77 4.71 -12.33
N VAL A 91 -1.79 4.87 -11.42
CA VAL A 91 -1.57 6.11 -10.66
C VAL A 91 -0.56 6.97 -11.41
N ASP A 92 -0.85 7.25 -12.68
CA ASP A 92 -0.31 8.44 -13.33
C ASP A 92 -1.00 9.64 -12.68
N ARG A 93 -0.32 10.24 -11.71
CA ARG A 93 -0.60 11.58 -11.15
C ARG A 93 -2.04 11.81 -10.68
N LEU A 94 -2.32 11.37 -9.45
CA LEU A 94 -3.15 12.20 -8.57
C LEU A 94 -2.26 13.31 -8.02
N SER A 95 -1.93 14.30 -8.86
CA SER A 95 -1.45 15.60 -8.39
C SER A 95 -2.64 16.39 -7.89
N ALA A 96 -2.43 17.06 -6.75
CA ALA A 96 -3.31 17.96 -6.02
C ALA A 96 -4.32 18.76 -6.87
#